data_AF-A0A532VJ55-F1
#
_entry.id   AF-A0A532VJ55-F1
#
_cell.length_a   1.000
_cell.length_b   1.000
_cell.length_c   1.000
_cell.angle_alpha   90.00
_cell.angle_beta   90.00
_cell.angle_gamma   90.00
#
_symmetry.space_group_name_H-M   'P 1'
#
loop_
_entity.id
_entity.type
_entity.pdbx_description
1 polymer ?
#
loop_
_entity_poly.entity_id
_entity_poly.type
_entity_poly.pdbx_seq_one_letter_code
_entity_poly.pdbx_strand_id
1 'polypeptide(L)'
;MINYLYRGKYDGFNISHFTEMLEEREKIVISRVTVRGILLEKGSYKKKKKYPKHRSWREPMPKEGMMLQFDTSDHDWLEGRGPKKKLMGGKDDAIKE
;
A
#
# COMPACT_ATOMS: atom_id res chain seq x y z
N MET A 1 -5.07 -4.87 32.61
CA MET A 1 -4.62 -3.50 32.92
C MET A 1 -4.20 -2.70 31.69
N ILE A 2 -3.08 -3.03 31.02
CA ILE A 2 -2.56 -2.27 29.85
C ILE A 2 -3.63 -2.08 28.76
N ASN A 3 -4.35 -3.15 28.40
CA ASN A 3 -5.41 -3.08 27.39
C ASN A 3 -6.58 -2.15 27.76
N TYR A 4 -6.92 -2.10 29.05
CA TYR A 4 -8.00 -1.27 29.57
C TYR A 4 -7.61 0.22 29.52
N LEU A 5 -6.37 0.54 29.89
CA LEU A 5 -5.82 1.89 29.78
C LEU A 5 -5.78 2.37 28.33
N TYR A 6 -5.35 1.50 27.41
CA TYR A 6 -5.25 1.80 25.98
C TYR A 6 -6.61 2.11 25.33
N ARG A 7 -7.66 1.34 25.66
CA ARG A 7 -9.01 1.55 25.12
C ARG A 7 -9.84 2.59 25.88
N GLY A 8 -9.35 3.07 27.02
CA GLY A 8 -10.05 3.99 27.89
C GLY A 8 -9.31 5.32 27.96
N LYS A 9 -8.52 5.50 29.03
CA LYS A 9 -7.82 6.74 29.34
C LYS A 9 -6.93 7.27 28.19
N TYR A 10 -6.37 6.38 27.40
CA TYR A 10 -5.46 6.70 26.29
C TYR A 10 -6.03 6.30 24.92
N ASP A 11 -7.36 6.32 24.78
CA ASP A 11 -7.99 6.03 23.50
C ASP A 11 -7.50 7.00 22.40
N GLY A 12 -7.27 6.46 21.21
CA GLY A 12 -6.71 7.19 20.07
C GLY A 12 -5.18 7.40 20.10
N PHE A 13 -4.48 7.04 21.17
CA PHE A 13 -3.02 7.18 21.23
C PHE A 13 -2.35 6.16 20.31
N ASN A 14 -1.27 6.56 19.64
CA ASN A 14 -0.41 5.58 18.99
C ASN A 14 0.40 4.80 20.04
N ILE A 15 0.91 3.62 19.69
CA ILE A 15 1.61 2.74 20.64
C ILE A 15 2.85 3.40 21.27
N SER A 16 3.59 4.24 20.53
CA SER A 16 4.77 4.93 21.09
C SER A 16 4.35 5.89 22.21
N HIS A 17 3.42 6.80 21.90
CA HIS A 17 2.92 7.78 22.86
C HIS A 17 2.25 7.10 24.06
N PHE A 18 1.50 6.01 23.83
CA PHE A 18 0.95 5.23 24.93
C PHE A 18 2.02 4.60 25.83
N THR A 19 3.13 4.12 25.25
CA THR A 19 4.25 3.56 26.04
C THR A 19 4.91 4.63 26.91
N GLU A 20 5.10 5.83 26.37
CA GLU A 20 5.61 7.00 27.13
C GLU A 20 4.67 7.34 28.31
N MET A 21 3.35 7.36 28.08
CA MET A 21 2.38 7.64 29.15
C MET A 21 2.32 6.55 30.22
N LEU A 22 2.52 5.28 29.85
CA LEU A 22 2.60 4.19 30.82
C LEU A 22 3.75 4.41 31.80
N GLU A 23 4.91 4.86 31.30
CA GLU A 23 6.07 5.14 32.12
C GLU A 23 5.89 6.41 32.96
N GLU A 24 5.48 7.51 32.33
CA GLU A 24 5.40 8.81 33.01
C GLU A 24 4.26 8.88 34.05
N ARG A 25 3.07 8.43 33.67
CA ARG A 25 1.82 8.65 34.43
C ARG A 25 1.39 7.46 35.25
N GLU A 26 1.63 6.25 34.75
CA GLU A 26 1.22 5.01 35.43
C GLU A 26 2.40 4.32 36.14
N LYS A 27 3.65 4.83 35.96
CA LYS A 27 4.89 4.26 36.52
C LYS A 27 5.14 2.80 36.11
N ILE A 28 4.64 2.41 34.94
CA ILE A 28 4.81 1.08 34.36
C ILE A 28 5.89 1.15 33.30
N VAL A 29 7.09 0.67 33.63
CA VAL A 29 8.21 0.58 32.69
C VAL A 29 8.07 -0.72 31.89
N ILE A 30 7.70 -0.60 30.62
CA ILE A 30 7.52 -1.74 29.71
C ILE A 30 7.95 -1.37 28.30
N SER A 31 8.61 -2.30 27.60
CA SER A 31 9.05 -2.02 26.24
C SER A 31 7.85 -1.84 25.29
N ARG A 32 8.00 -0.93 24.32
CA ARG A 32 7.02 -0.70 23.24
C ARG A 32 6.65 -1.99 22.50
N VAL A 33 7.61 -2.90 22.31
CA VAL A 33 7.38 -4.18 21.62
C VAL A 33 6.45 -5.07 22.43
N THR A 34 6.66 -5.15 23.74
CA THR A 34 5.81 -5.91 24.66
C THR A 34 4.40 -5.33 24.71
N VAL A 35 4.27 -4.00 24.82
CA VAL A 35 2.95 -3.31 24.76
C VAL A 35 2.23 -3.66 23.46
N ARG A 36 2.91 -3.57 22.32
CA ARG A 36 2.34 -3.93 21.02
C ARG A 36 1.89 -5.39 20.97
N GLY A 37 2.67 -6.32 21.53
CA GLY A 37 2.30 -7.74 21.62
C GLY A 37 1.00 -7.95 22.39
N ILE A 38 0.91 -7.35 23.59
CA ILE A 38 -0.28 -7.42 24.45
C ILE A 38 -1.52 -6.87 23.74
N LEU A 39 -1.39 -5.71 23.07
CA LEU A 39 -2.53 -5.08 22.38
C LEU A 39 -2.98 -5.87 21.14
N LEU A 40 -2.05 -6.54 20.44
CA LEU A 40 -2.37 -7.43 19.33
C LEU A 40 -3.07 -8.70 19.80
N GLU A 41 -2.57 -9.34 20.86
CA GLU A 41 -3.16 -10.55 21.45
C GLU A 41 -4.59 -10.27 21.96
N LYS A 42 -4.82 -9.10 22.55
CA LYS A 42 -6.14 -8.66 23.01
C LYS A 42 -7.01 -8.04 21.91
N GLY A 43 -6.57 -8.04 20.65
CA GLY A 43 -7.32 -7.52 19.51
C GLY A 43 -7.63 -6.02 19.54
N SER A 44 -7.02 -5.28 20.45
CA SER A 44 -7.30 -3.85 20.67
C SER A 44 -6.43 -2.94 19.81
N TYR A 45 -5.35 -3.47 19.24
CA TYR A 45 -4.61 -2.84 18.15
C TYR A 45 -4.74 -3.65 16.87
N LYS A 46 -5.16 -3.00 15.79
CA LYS A 46 -5.15 -3.60 14.45
C LYS A 46 -3.93 -3.11 13.69
N LYS A 47 -3.18 -4.04 13.09
CA LYS A 47 -2.13 -3.66 12.12
C LYS A 47 -2.80 -2.93 10.97
N LYS A 48 -2.28 -1.76 10.61
CA LYS A 48 -2.67 -1.09 9.36
C LYS A 48 -2.34 -2.02 8.19
N LYS A 49 -3.27 -2.15 7.24
CA LYS A 49 -3.06 -2.89 5.99
C LYS A 49 -1.90 -2.22 5.24
N LYS A 50 -0.95 -3.01 4.75
CA LYS A 50 0.07 -2.48 3.84
C LYS A 50 -0.61 -2.08 2.54
N TYR A 51 -0.36 -0.87 2.07
CA TYR A 51 -0.77 -0.47 0.72
C TYR A 51 0.00 -1.28 -0.32
N PRO A 52 -0.60 -1.53 -1.50
CA PRO A 52 0.13 -2.12 -2.63
C PRO A 52 1.40 -1.32 -2.90
N LYS A 53 2.46 -2.01 -3.31
CA LYS A 53 3.69 -1.35 -3.72
C LYS A 53 3.39 -0.46 -4.93
N HIS A 54 3.92 0.76 -4.94
CA HIS A 54 3.83 1.65 -6.10
C HIS A 54 4.38 0.92 -7.35
N ARG A 55 3.64 0.98 -8.47
CA ARG A 55 3.93 0.28 -9.74
C ARG A 55 3.96 -1.25 -9.61
N SER A 56 2.95 -1.84 -8.98
CA SER A 56 2.73 -3.29 -9.02
C SER A 56 2.15 -3.72 -10.37
N TRP A 57 2.64 -4.84 -10.90
CA TRP A 57 2.02 -5.50 -12.04
C TRP A 57 0.60 -5.97 -11.69
N ARG A 58 -0.34 -5.76 -12.61
CA ARG A 58 -1.67 -6.36 -12.57
C ARG A 58 -1.59 -7.79 -13.11
N GLU A 59 -2.47 -8.69 -12.67
CA GLU A 59 -2.63 -9.99 -13.34
C GLU A 59 -3.28 -9.83 -14.72
N PRO A 60 -2.80 -10.55 -15.76
CA PRO A 60 -3.42 -10.56 -17.07
C PRO A 60 -4.88 -11.03 -17.09
N MET A 61 -5.65 -10.60 -18.09
CA MET A 61 -7.00 -11.13 -18.34
C MET A 61 -6.94 -12.62 -18.75
N PRO A 62 -7.97 -13.41 -18.41
CA PRO A 62 -7.90 -14.87 -18.58
C PRO A 62 -8.06 -15.36 -20.03
N LYS A 63 -8.50 -14.51 -20.96
CA LYS A 63 -8.71 -14.86 -22.37
C LYS A 63 -8.38 -13.70 -23.29
N GLU A 64 -8.00 -14.03 -24.52
CA GLU A 64 -7.79 -13.10 -25.62
C GLU A 64 -9.06 -12.27 -25.90
N GLY A 65 -8.88 -11.03 -26.33
CA GLY A 65 -9.94 -10.07 -26.65
C GLY A 65 -10.56 -9.41 -25.42
N MET A 66 -10.22 -9.83 -24.20
CA MET A 66 -10.77 -9.24 -22.97
C MET A 66 -10.09 -7.92 -22.59
N MET A 67 -8.84 -7.70 -23.00
CA MET A 67 -8.15 -6.43 -22.83
C MET A 67 -7.08 -6.25 -23.89
N LEU A 68 -7.17 -5.13 -24.60
CA LEU A 68 -6.19 -4.70 -25.59
C LEU A 68 -5.53 -3.41 -25.09
N GLN A 69 -4.23 -3.47 -24.81
CA GLN A 69 -3.46 -2.31 -24.40
C GLN A 69 -2.96 -1.59 -25.64
N PHE A 70 -3.44 -0.35 -25.84
CA PHE A 70 -2.95 0.52 -26.90
C PHE A 70 -1.91 1.48 -26.35
N ASP A 71 -0.78 1.55 -27.03
CA ASP A 71 0.22 2.59 -26.81
C ASP A 71 0.52 3.32 -28.11
N THR A 72 0.97 4.57 -27.97
CA THR A 72 1.33 5.42 -29.10
C THR A 72 2.74 5.94 -28.98
N SER A 73 3.52 5.81 -30.04
CA SER A 73 4.86 6.37 -30.15
C SER A 73 4.94 7.38 -31.29
N ASP A 74 5.65 8.49 -31.07
CA ASP A 74 5.89 9.49 -32.12
C ASP A 74 6.99 9.01 -33.06
N HIS A 75 6.73 9.06 -34.37
CA HIS A 75 7.68 8.70 -35.42
C HIS A 75 7.76 9.78 -36.50
N ASP A 76 8.96 9.95 -37.05
CA ASP A 76 9.22 10.84 -38.19
C ASP A 76 9.14 10.08 -39.51
N TRP A 77 7.99 9.47 -39.81
CA TRP A 77 7.79 8.70 -41.04
C TRP A 77 7.87 9.53 -42.31
N LEU A 78 7.73 10.86 -42.20
CA LEU A 78 7.85 11.77 -43.32
C LEU A 78 9.29 12.28 -43.49
N GLU A 79 10.23 11.86 -42.64
CA GLU A 79 11.64 12.25 -42.70
C GLU A 79 11.82 13.78 -42.76
N GLY A 80 11.12 14.49 -41.87
CA GLY A 80 11.14 15.95 -41.80
C GLY A 80 10.35 16.68 -42.89
N ARG A 81 9.74 15.96 -43.85
CA ARG A 81 8.88 16.55 -44.90
C ARG A 81 7.49 16.92 -44.42
N GLY A 82 7.20 16.71 -43.15
CA GLY A 82 5.91 17.04 -42.54
C GLY A 82 5.89 16.76 -41.03
N PRO A 83 4.73 16.94 -40.38
CA PRO A 83 4.59 16.69 -38.96
C PRO A 83 4.78 15.21 -38.64
N LYS A 84 5.42 14.93 -37.50
CA LYS A 84 5.54 13.58 -36.94
C LYS A 84 4.17 12.92 -36.84
N LYS A 85 4.15 11.62 -37.09
CA LYS A 85 2.95 10.78 -37.05
C LYS A 85 3.08 9.80 -35.89
N LYS A 86 1.96 9.40 -35.33
CA LYS A 86 1.93 8.43 -34.23
C LYS A 86 1.76 7.02 -34.77
N LEU A 87 2.65 6.13 -34.36
CA LEU A 87 2.39 4.70 -34.42
C LEU A 87 1.41 4.36 -33.30
N MET A 88 0.33 3.68 -33.63
CA MET A 88 -0.56 3.09 -32.63
C MET A 88 -0.34 1.58 -32.65
N GLY A 89 0.14 1.03 -31.55
CA GLY A 89 0.31 -0.42 -31.37
C GLY A 89 -0.68 -0.93 -30.34
N GLY A 90 -1.34 -2.05 -30.62
CA GLY A 90 -2.19 -2.76 -29.67
C GLY A 90 -1.57 -4.09 -29.29
N LYS A 91 -1.46 -4.40 -27.99
CA LYS A 91 -1.07 -5.73 -27.50
C LYS A 91 -2.17 -6.30 -26.62
N ASP A 92 -2.62 -7.51 -26.95
CA ASP A 92 -3.59 -8.22 -26.12
C ASP A 92 -2.91 -8.64 -24.81
N ASP A 93 -3.54 -8.30 -23.71
CA ASP A 93 -3.01 -8.50 -22.37
C ASP A 93 -2.91 -9.99 -21.98
N ALA A 94 -3.76 -10.86 -22.56
CA ALA A 94 -3.72 -12.30 -22.30
C ALA A 94 -2.61 -13.02 -23.09
N ILE A 95 -2.11 -12.39 -24.15
CA ILE A 95 -1.08 -12.96 -25.03
C ILE A 95 0.31 -12.62 -24.49
N LYS A 96 0.99 -13.66 -23.98
CA LYS A 96 2.42 -13.60 -23.63
C LYS A 96 3.25 -13.98 -24.84
N GLU A 97 3.44 -13.04 -25.77
CA GLU A 97 4.58 -13.07 -26.70
C GLU A 97 5.90 -12.89 -25.95
#